data_AF-A0A238VQF8-F1
#
_entry.id   AF-A0A238VQF8-F1
#
_cell.length_a   1.000
_cell.length_b   1.000
_cell.length_c   1.000
_cell.angle_alpha   90.00
_cell.angle_beta   90.00
_cell.angle_gamma   90.00
#
_symmetry.space_group_name_H-M   'P 1'
#
loop_
_entity.id
_entity.type
_entity.pdbx_description
1 polymer ?
#
loop_
_entity_poly.entity_id
_entity_poly.type
_entity_poly.pdbx_seq_one_letter_code
_entity_poly.pdbx_strand_id
1 'polypeptide(L)'
;MTIEMLLAALIGGAIGFAELVARYRDRPVAALLSPGGLLFVFVNASASTVALIAVTASGWTFGLPPSTPPMSLVVVRVIAAGLGSAAVLRMSFAPAQGRGAGAGPVALLSGILRVADGELERKRALSRLSHDDLAGLSFERDHAALAELCCHLMREFDLAEAQRLGGLAAELSSRDDLTDADKLDCWGLELTRLVGERALRQAARRLRDRPRDQAPPAAGPEQRPTAPAPDYLAETAPRPSVAKASRLAPSANGRTERTSFSDS
;
A
#
# COMPACT_ATOMS: atom_id res chain seq x y z
N MET A 1 -23.19 31.50 -21.78
CA MET A 1 -21.95 31.45 -20.99
C MET A 1 -22.12 30.87 -19.59
N THR A 2 -22.97 31.39 -18.71
CA THR A 2 -23.10 30.87 -17.33
C THR A 2 -23.47 29.38 -17.26
N ILE A 3 -24.46 28.96 -18.04
CA ILE A 3 -24.87 27.54 -18.13
C ILE A 3 -23.72 26.66 -18.64
N GLU A 4 -22.97 27.14 -19.63
CA GLU A 4 -21.86 26.39 -20.24
C GLU A 4 -20.71 26.21 -19.25
N MET A 5 -20.40 27.26 -18.48
CA MET A 5 -19.42 27.20 -17.39
C MET A 5 -19.84 26.21 -16.31
N LEU A 6 -21.12 26.20 -15.91
CA LEU A 6 -21.63 25.22 -14.97
C LEU A 6 -21.48 23.80 -15.50
N LEU A 7 -21.84 23.55 -16.76
CA LEU A 7 -21.71 22.23 -17.39
C LEU A 7 -20.23 21.78 -17.48
N ALA A 8 -19.32 22.68 -17.88
CA ALA A 8 -17.89 22.37 -17.90
C ALA A 8 -17.35 22.07 -16.50
N ALA A 9 -17.74 22.86 -15.50
CA ALA A 9 -17.39 22.63 -14.10
C ALA A 9 -17.91 21.28 -13.59
N LEU A 10 -19.13 20.89 -13.94
CA LEU A 10 -19.71 19.59 -13.59
C LEU A 10 -18.93 18.43 -14.22
N ILE A 11 -18.55 18.53 -15.50
CA ILE A 11 -17.73 17.50 -16.17
C ILE A 11 -16.36 17.39 -15.50
N GLY A 12 -15.66 18.51 -15.28
CA GLY A 12 -14.37 18.53 -14.60
C GLY A 12 -14.43 17.96 -13.19
N GLY A 13 -15.41 18.43 -12.40
CA GLY A 13 -15.66 17.95 -11.05
C GLY A 13 -15.99 16.46 -11.01
N ALA A 14 -16.81 15.95 -11.95
CA ALA A 14 -17.13 14.53 -12.05
C ALA A 14 -15.90 13.67 -12.36
N ILE A 15 -15.01 14.14 -13.24
CA ILE A 15 -13.74 13.45 -13.52
C ILE A 15 -12.86 13.42 -12.27
N GLY A 16 -12.69 14.57 -11.59
CA GLY A 16 -11.93 14.64 -10.34
C GLY A 16 -12.51 13.74 -9.24
N PHE A 17 -13.84 13.69 -9.13
CA PHE A 17 -14.54 12.79 -8.22
C PHE A 17 -14.29 11.32 -8.56
N ALA A 18 -14.44 10.93 -9.83
CA ALA A 18 -14.23 9.55 -10.28
C ALA A 18 -12.81 9.07 -9.98
N GLU A 19 -11.80 9.94 -10.13
CA GLU A 19 -10.43 9.62 -9.75
C GLU A 19 -10.24 9.43 -8.25
N LEU A 20 -10.88 10.28 -7.45
CA LEU A 20 -10.82 10.18 -6.00
C LEU A 20 -11.43 8.83 -5.54
N VAL A 21 -12.55 8.44 -6.11
CA VAL A 21 -13.19 7.13 -5.85
C VAL A 21 -12.28 5.99 -6.26
N ALA A 22 -11.65 6.08 -7.43
CA ALA A 22 -10.74 5.05 -7.93
C ALA A 22 -9.49 4.91 -7.05
N ARG A 23 -9.00 6.03 -6.46
CA ARG A 23 -7.84 6.08 -5.57
C ARG A 23 -8.15 5.60 -4.15
N TYR A 24 -9.28 5.99 -3.57
CA TYR A 24 -9.64 5.69 -2.18
C TYR A 24 -10.80 4.69 -2.08
N ARG A 25 -10.65 3.52 -2.72
CA ARG A 25 -11.72 2.50 -2.86
C ARG A 25 -12.34 2.08 -1.53
N ASP A 26 -11.57 2.03 -0.46
CA ASP A 26 -12.06 1.55 0.84
C ASP A 26 -12.86 2.61 1.62
N ARG A 27 -12.62 3.91 1.36
CA ARG A 27 -13.28 5.03 2.03
C ARG A 27 -13.50 6.23 1.08
N PRO A 28 -14.24 6.05 -0.02
CA PRO A 28 -14.38 7.08 -1.05
C PRO A 28 -15.12 8.32 -0.54
N VAL A 29 -16.15 8.12 0.29
CA VAL A 29 -16.93 9.22 0.89
C VAL A 29 -16.07 10.04 1.87
N ALA A 30 -15.24 9.37 2.68
CA ALA A 30 -14.37 10.07 3.63
C ALA A 30 -13.26 10.85 2.92
N ALA A 31 -12.77 10.33 1.79
CA ALA A 31 -11.83 11.04 0.94
C ALA A 31 -12.48 12.25 0.24
N LEU A 32 -13.71 12.10 -0.28
CA LEU A 32 -14.44 13.21 -0.91
C LEU A 32 -14.70 14.36 0.05
N LEU A 33 -15.10 14.05 1.28
CA LEU A 33 -15.42 15.04 2.29
C LEU A 33 -14.19 15.56 3.05
N SER A 34 -12.98 15.12 2.71
CA SER A 34 -11.77 15.71 3.28
C SER A 34 -11.48 17.07 2.62
N PRO A 35 -10.93 18.05 3.35
CA PRO A 35 -10.46 19.30 2.75
C PRO A 35 -9.60 19.09 1.51
N GLY A 36 -8.68 18.12 1.54
CA GLY A 36 -7.86 17.77 0.37
C GLY A 36 -8.69 17.22 -0.81
N GLY A 37 -9.68 16.36 -0.56
CA GLY A 37 -10.56 15.83 -1.60
C GLY A 37 -11.48 16.89 -2.21
N LEU A 38 -12.04 17.78 -1.38
CA LEU A 38 -12.85 18.91 -1.83
C LEU A 38 -12.01 19.87 -2.69
N LEU A 39 -10.79 20.20 -2.26
CA LEU A 39 -9.87 21.03 -3.02
C LEU A 39 -9.50 20.37 -4.36
N PHE A 40 -9.31 19.05 -4.37
CA PHE A 40 -9.02 18.30 -5.60
C PHE A 40 -10.15 18.40 -6.62
N VAL A 41 -11.40 18.17 -6.21
CA VAL A 41 -12.59 18.30 -7.07
C VAL A 41 -12.76 19.75 -7.54
N PHE A 42 -12.57 20.72 -6.64
CA PHE A 42 -12.64 22.14 -6.95
C PHE A 42 -11.63 22.57 -8.02
N VAL A 43 -10.37 22.12 -7.92
CA VAL A 43 -9.33 22.42 -8.91
C VAL A 43 -9.69 21.84 -10.28
N ASN A 44 -10.22 20.62 -10.33
CA ASN A 44 -10.67 20.01 -11.59
C ASN A 44 -11.84 20.79 -12.22
N ALA A 45 -12.87 21.14 -11.44
CA ALA A 45 -14.00 21.92 -11.92
C ALA A 45 -13.58 23.33 -12.41
N SER A 46 -12.67 23.97 -11.68
CA SER A 46 -12.13 25.29 -12.03
C SER A 46 -11.30 25.22 -13.32
N ALA A 47 -10.47 24.20 -13.48
CA ALA A 47 -9.67 24.02 -14.69
C ALA A 47 -10.53 23.82 -15.94
N SER A 48 -11.64 23.07 -15.85
CA SER A 48 -12.58 22.94 -16.97
C SER A 48 -13.27 24.26 -17.32
N THR A 49 -13.60 25.07 -16.31
CA THR A 49 -14.17 26.41 -16.52
C THR A 49 -13.16 27.34 -17.22
N VAL A 50 -11.91 27.37 -16.75
CA VAL A 50 -10.83 28.15 -17.36
C VAL A 50 -10.56 27.69 -18.80
N ALA A 51 -10.54 26.38 -19.05
CA ALA A 51 -10.40 25.84 -20.40
C ALA A 51 -11.55 26.28 -21.32
N LEU A 52 -12.79 26.28 -20.84
CA LEU A 52 -13.94 26.75 -21.62
C LEU A 52 -13.82 28.23 -21.97
N ILE A 53 -13.40 29.07 -21.01
CA ILE A 53 -13.15 30.49 -21.24
C ILE A 53 -12.08 30.67 -22.32
N ALA A 54 -10.96 29.96 -22.22
CA ALA A 54 -9.86 30.06 -23.19
C ALA A 54 -10.29 29.62 -24.61
N VAL A 55 -10.99 28.48 -24.72
CA VAL A 55 -11.52 27.96 -25.98
C VAL A 55 -12.53 28.92 -26.62
N THR A 56 -13.39 29.53 -25.80
CA THR A 56 -14.41 30.46 -26.29
C THR A 56 -13.80 31.79 -26.70
N ALA A 57 -12.92 32.36 -25.87
CA ALA A 57 -12.26 33.64 -26.11
C ALA A 57 -11.31 33.60 -27.32
N SER A 58 -10.68 32.46 -27.59
CA SER A 58 -9.86 32.26 -28.79
C SER A 58 -10.66 32.05 -30.07
N GLY A 59 -11.99 31.93 -29.97
CA GLY A 59 -12.85 31.66 -31.12
C GLY A 59 -12.69 30.24 -31.68
N TRP A 60 -12.10 29.30 -30.93
CA TRP A 60 -11.80 27.97 -31.44
C TRP A 60 -13.09 27.21 -31.79
N THR A 61 -13.21 26.76 -33.04
CA THR A 61 -14.39 26.06 -33.57
C THR A 61 -14.22 24.55 -33.71
N PHE A 62 -13.04 24.01 -33.38
CA PHE A 62 -12.71 22.59 -33.54
C PHE A 62 -12.96 22.05 -34.96
N GLY A 63 -12.81 22.89 -35.99
CA GLY A 63 -13.00 22.50 -37.39
C GLY A 63 -14.46 22.39 -37.84
N LEU A 64 -15.42 22.81 -37.01
CA LEU A 64 -16.83 22.83 -37.38
C LEU A 64 -17.12 23.89 -38.47
N PRO A 65 -17.92 23.56 -39.51
CA PRO A 65 -18.31 24.52 -40.55
C PRO A 65 -19.05 25.74 -39.98
N PRO A 66 -18.96 26.93 -40.62
CA PRO A 66 -19.71 28.12 -40.20
C PRO A 66 -21.23 27.94 -40.23
N SER A 67 -21.75 27.00 -41.03
CA SER A 67 -23.16 26.64 -41.09
C SER A 67 -23.65 25.77 -39.93
N THR A 68 -22.76 25.36 -39.03
CA THR A 68 -23.09 24.51 -37.89
C THR A 68 -24.02 25.25 -36.92
N PRO A 69 -25.09 24.60 -36.41
CA PRO A 69 -25.95 25.20 -35.40
C PRO A 69 -25.13 25.69 -34.19
N PRO A 70 -25.40 26.90 -33.66
CA PRO A 70 -24.65 27.46 -32.53
C PRO A 70 -24.59 26.53 -31.32
N MET A 71 -25.67 25.79 -31.07
CA MET A 71 -25.74 24.85 -29.95
C MET A 71 -24.74 23.70 -30.08
N SER A 72 -24.49 23.18 -31.29
CA SER A 72 -23.54 22.09 -31.51
C SER A 72 -22.11 22.54 -31.19
N LEU A 73 -21.76 23.78 -31.57
CA LEU A 73 -20.46 24.36 -31.23
C LEU A 73 -20.30 24.51 -29.71
N VAL A 74 -21.34 24.97 -29.01
CA VAL A 74 -21.34 25.07 -27.55
C VAL A 74 -21.11 23.72 -26.89
N VAL A 75 -21.82 22.68 -27.32
CA VAL A 75 -21.66 21.31 -26.78
C VAL A 75 -20.22 20.82 -26.96
N VAL A 76 -19.65 20.98 -28.15
CA VAL A 76 -18.27 20.55 -28.43
C VAL A 76 -17.27 21.31 -27.55
N ARG A 77 -17.43 22.63 -27.39
CA ARG A 77 -16.55 23.45 -26.52
C ARG A 77 -16.62 23.01 -25.06
N VAL A 78 -17.81 22.76 -24.54
CA VAL A 78 -18.01 22.29 -23.14
C VAL A 78 -17.36 20.93 -22.92
N ILE A 79 -17.57 19.97 -23.83
CA ILE A 79 -16.97 18.63 -23.73
C ILE A 79 -15.45 18.71 -23.86
N ALA A 80 -14.94 19.45 -24.86
CA ALA A 80 -13.51 19.63 -25.09
C ALA A 80 -12.83 20.32 -23.90
N ALA A 81 -13.46 21.32 -23.30
CA ALA A 81 -12.94 21.97 -22.10
C ALA A 81 -12.91 21.02 -20.89
N GLY A 82 -13.99 20.27 -20.64
CA GLY A 82 -14.08 19.29 -19.56
C GLY A 82 -13.01 18.20 -19.67
N LEU A 83 -12.96 17.49 -20.79
CA LEU A 83 -12.00 16.41 -21.02
C LEU A 83 -10.57 16.92 -21.22
N GLY A 84 -10.41 18.03 -21.94
CA GLY A 84 -9.10 18.60 -22.26
C GLY A 84 -8.40 19.17 -21.03
N SER A 85 -9.11 19.88 -20.16
CA SER A 85 -8.55 20.35 -18.89
C SER A 85 -8.07 19.19 -18.02
N ALA A 86 -8.84 18.10 -17.97
CA ALA A 86 -8.43 16.85 -17.35
C ALA A 86 -7.12 16.31 -17.96
N ALA A 87 -7.02 16.20 -19.28
CA ALA A 87 -5.80 15.72 -19.92
C ALA A 87 -4.59 16.63 -19.58
N VAL A 88 -4.76 17.94 -19.65
CA VAL A 88 -3.70 18.93 -19.37
C VAL A 88 -3.24 18.86 -17.92
N LEU A 89 -4.15 18.75 -16.95
CA LEU A 89 -3.80 18.64 -15.53
C LEU A 89 -2.96 17.40 -15.20
N ARG A 90 -3.03 16.36 -16.04
CA ARG A 90 -2.27 15.11 -15.89
C ARG A 90 -0.94 15.12 -16.64
N MET A 91 -0.66 16.18 -17.41
CA MET A 91 0.62 16.29 -18.11
C MET A 91 1.76 16.46 -17.12
N SER A 92 2.83 15.71 -17.38
CA SER A 92 4.09 15.73 -16.67
C SER A 92 5.16 16.19 -17.64
N PHE A 93 5.99 17.15 -17.24
CA PHE A 93 7.19 17.52 -17.97
C PHE A 93 8.41 17.06 -17.16
N ALA A 94 9.14 16.09 -17.70
CA ALA A 94 10.40 15.67 -17.14
C ALA A 94 11.54 16.49 -17.77
N PRO A 95 12.44 17.10 -16.99
CA PRO A 95 13.63 17.73 -17.56
C PRO A 95 14.54 16.66 -18.18
N ALA A 96 15.06 16.94 -19.38
CA ALA A 96 15.84 15.99 -20.18
C ALA A 96 17.16 15.51 -19.52
N GLN A 97 17.63 16.15 -18.45
CA GLN A 97 18.95 15.88 -17.83
C GLN A 97 18.94 15.81 -16.30
N GLY A 98 17.81 15.57 -15.62
CA GLY A 98 17.80 15.57 -14.16
C GLY A 98 16.91 14.53 -13.50
N ARG A 99 17.42 13.87 -12.46
CA ARG A 99 16.67 13.12 -11.43
C ARG A 99 15.76 14.04 -10.58
N GLY A 100 15.08 14.99 -11.22
CA GLY A 100 14.11 15.88 -10.58
C GLY A 100 12.71 15.28 -10.62
N ALA A 101 11.90 15.57 -9.60
CA ALA A 101 10.47 15.30 -9.65
C ALA A 101 9.88 15.98 -10.90
N GLY A 102 9.03 15.27 -11.66
CA GLY A 102 8.41 15.81 -12.86
C GLY A 102 7.75 17.16 -12.56
N ALA A 103 8.11 18.19 -13.32
CA ALA A 103 7.53 19.51 -13.20
C ALA A 103 6.25 19.57 -14.07
N GLY A 104 5.20 20.23 -13.60
CA GLY A 104 3.99 20.40 -14.41
C GLY A 104 2.70 20.43 -13.59
N PRO A 105 1.55 20.56 -14.27
CA PRO A 105 0.24 20.61 -13.63
C PRO A 105 -0.04 19.40 -12.72
N VAL A 106 0.49 18.22 -13.07
CA VAL A 106 0.33 17.00 -12.28
C VAL A 106 0.97 17.11 -10.88
N ALA A 107 2.00 17.95 -10.72
CA ALA A 107 2.65 18.15 -9.42
C ALA A 107 1.73 18.87 -8.42
N LEU A 108 0.91 19.81 -8.90
CA LEU A 108 -0.11 20.49 -8.10
C LEU A 108 -1.15 19.48 -7.59
N LEU A 109 -1.70 18.65 -8.48
CA LEU A 109 -2.66 17.61 -8.13
C LEU A 109 -2.05 16.62 -7.12
N SER A 110 -0.80 16.21 -7.35
CA SER A 110 -0.07 15.32 -6.45
C SER A 110 0.13 15.93 -5.06
N GLY A 111 0.41 17.24 -4.99
CA GLY A 111 0.51 17.97 -3.73
C GLY A 111 -0.81 17.99 -2.95
N ILE A 112 -1.92 18.26 -3.63
CA ILE A 112 -3.26 18.24 -3.02
C ILE A 112 -3.60 16.84 -2.50
N LEU A 113 -3.33 15.80 -3.30
CA LEU A 113 -3.59 14.42 -2.91
C LEU A 113 -2.75 14.01 -1.69
N ARG A 114 -1.51 14.51 -1.54
CA ARG A 114 -0.70 14.29 -0.33
C ARG A 114 -1.34 14.90 0.92
N VAL A 115 -1.99 16.05 0.80
CA VAL A 115 -2.74 16.65 1.93
C VAL A 115 -3.92 15.76 2.31
N ALA A 116 -4.70 15.29 1.32
CA ALA A 116 -5.80 14.35 1.56
C ALA A 116 -5.30 13.07 2.24
N ASP A 117 -4.19 12.50 1.73
CA ASP A 117 -3.55 11.30 2.29
C ASP A 117 -3.20 11.50 3.77
N GLY A 118 -2.55 12.61 4.12
CA GLY A 118 -2.18 12.92 5.50
C GLY A 118 -3.37 13.13 6.45
N GLU A 119 -4.46 13.73 5.96
CA GLU A 119 -5.70 13.89 6.76
C GLU A 119 -6.41 12.56 7.01
N LEU A 120 -6.53 11.74 5.97
CA LEU A 120 -7.07 10.39 6.06
C LEU A 120 -6.22 9.53 7.00
N GLU A 121 -4.89 9.64 6.91
CA GLU A 121 -3.97 8.96 7.81
C GLU A 121 -4.12 9.43 9.26
N ARG A 122 -4.24 10.73 9.52
CA ARG A 122 -4.50 11.27 10.86
C ARG A 122 -5.82 10.77 11.45
N LYS A 123 -6.90 10.77 10.64
CA LYS A 123 -8.20 10.20 11.06
C LYS A 123 -8.10 8.70 11.34
N ARG A 124 -7.33 7.96 10.54
CA ARG A 124 -7.07 6.53 10.78
C ARG A 124 -6.27 6.32 12.07
N ALA A 125 -5.22 7.10 12.31
CA ALA A 125 -4.41 7.01 13.53
C ALA A 125 -5.26 7.25 14.78
N LEU A 126 -6.13 8.26 14.77
CA LEU A 126 -7.05 8.54 15.89
C LEU A 126 -8.10 7.42 16.07
N SER A 127 -8.65 6.88 14.99
CA SER A 127 -9.64 5.79 15.03
C SER A 127 -9.05 4.48 15.57
N ARG A 128 -7.76 4.24 15.34
CA ARG A 128 -7.07 3.02 15.80
C ARG A 128 -6.85 2.99 17.31
N LEU A 129 -6.72 4.15 17.94
CA LEU A 129 -6.61 4.28 19.40
C LEU A 129 -7.98 4.40 20.10
N SER A 130 -9.06 4.61 19.34
CA SER A 130 -10.39 4.86 19.91
C SER A 130 -11.31 3.65 19.90
N HIS A 131 -10.97 2.58 19.18
CA HIS A 131 -11.79 1.37 19.08
C HIS A 131 -11.16 0.24 19.87
N ASP A 132 -11.90 -0.26 20.85
CA ASP A 132 -11.56 -1.45 21.63
C ASP A 132 -11.88 -2.73 20.81
N ASP A 133 -11.43 -2.78 19.56
CA ASP A 133 -11.73 -3.88 18.62
C ASP A 133 -11.14 -5.21 19.12
N LEU A 134 -10.09 -5.12 19.95
CA LEU A 134 -9.39 -6.23 20.58
C LEU A 134 -9.85 -6.48 22.03
N ALA A 135 -10.88 -5.78 22.51
CA ALA A 135 -11.44 -5.96 23.86
C ALA A 135 -11.65 -7.43 24.22
N GLY A 136 -11.06 -7.87 25.32
CA GLY A 136 -11.20 -9.23 25.84
C GLY A 136 -10.23 -10.27 25.24
N LEU A 137 -9.32 -9.84 24.36
CA LEU A 137 -8.11 -10.58 23.99
C LEU A 137 -6.93 -10.14 24.88
N SER A 138 -5.89 -10.96 24.90
CA SER A 138 -4.64 -10.71 25.61
C SER A 138 -3.47 -10.87 24.65
N PHE A 139 -2.48 -9.97 24.69
CA PHE A 139 -1.30 -10.12 23.85
C PHE A 139 -0.58 -11.43 24.16
N GLU A 140 -0.30 -11.71 25.44
CA GLU A 140 0.42 -12.93 25.85
C GLU A 140 -0.21 -14.22 25.31
N ARG A 141 -1.54 -14.28 25.28
CA ARG A 141 -2.26 -15.51 24.89
C ARG A 141 -2.64 -15.57 23.43
N ASP A 142 -3.05 -14.45 22.86
CA ASP A 142 -3.83 -14.41 21.63
C ASP A 142 -3.04 -13.86 20.43
N HIS A 143 -1.86 -13.23 20.64
CA HIS A 143 -1.11 -12.56 19.58
C HIS A 143 -0.78 -13.48 18.38
N ALA A 144 -0.35 -14.71 18.64
CA ALA A 144 0.04 -15.68 17.62
C ALA A 144 -1.17 -16.17 16.81
N ALA A 145 -2.25 -16.57 17.49
CA ALA A 145 -3.48 -17.03 16.85
C ALA A 145 -4.16 -15.91 16.04
N LEU A 146 -4.11 -14.68 16.55
CA LEU A 146 -4.64 -13.51 15.86
C LEU A 146 -3.85 -13.21 14.58
N ALA A 147 -2.52 -13.28 14.64
CA ALA A 147 -1.67 -13.10 13.47
C ALA A 147 -1.87 -14.20 12.43
N GLU A 148 -1.99 -15.45 12.87
CA GLU A 148 -2.28 -16.58 11.96
C GLU A 148 -3.61 -16.38 11.21
N LEU A 149 -4.68 -16.00 11.91
CA LEU A 149 -5.96 -15.69 11.29
C LEU A 149 -5.84 -14.53 10.29
N CYS A 150 -5.07 -13.50 10.63
CA CYS A 150 -4.82 -12.37 9.74
C CYS A 150 -4.03 -12.80 8.49
N CYS A 151 -2.98 -13.61 8.63
CA CYS A 151 -2.19 -14.11 7.50
C CYS A 151 -3.03 -14.93 6.52
N HIS A 152 -3.97 -15.74 7.00
CA HIS A 152 -4.87 -16.49 6.13
C HIS A 152 -5.88 -15.64 5.36
N LEU A 153 -6.11 -14.40 5.79
CA LEU A 153 -6.95 -13.43 5.06
C LEU A 153 -6.17 -12.73 3.94
N MET A 154 -4.85 -12.88 3.89
CA MET A 154 -4.01 -12.26 2.86
C MET A 154 -3.87 -13.16 1.64
N ARG A 155 -3.99 -12.56 0.45
CA ARG A 155 -3.86 -13.28 -0.83
C ARG A 155 -2.39 -13.51 -1.22
N GLU A 156 -1.52 -12.61 -0.80
CA GLU A 156 -0.08 -12.62 -0.98
C GLU A 156 0.52 -12.28 0.39
N PHE A 157 1.38 -13.14 0.92
CA PHE A 157 2.10 -12.93 2.17
C PHE A 157 3.54 -13.36 1.98
N ASP A 158 4.47 -12.42 2.16
CA ASP A 158 5.89 -12.68 1.93
C ASP A 158 6.67 -12.97 3.22
N LEU A 159 7.88 -13.51 3.05
CA LEU A 159 8.75 -13.85 4.17
C LEU A 159 9.18 -12.61 4.97
N ALA A 160 9.29 -11.45 4.34
CA ALA A 160 9.73 -10.22 4.99
C ALA A 160 8.65 -9.70 5.96
N GLU A 161 7.38 -9.79 5.57
CA GLU A 161 6.24 -9.46 6.44
C GLU A 161 6.14 -10.42 7.62
N ALA A 162 6.36 -11.72 7.40
CA ALA A 162 6.40 -12.72 8.46
C ALA A 162 7.53 -12.45 9.48
N GLN A 163 8.75 -12.14 8.99
CA GLN A 163 9.88 -11.80 9.84
C GLN A 163 9.63 -10.51 10.63
N ARG A 164 8.99 -9.51 10.00
CA ARG A 164 8.65 -8.25 10.65
C ARG A 164 7.63 -8.43 11.77
N LEU A 165 6.60 -9.25 11.54
CA LEU A 165 5.64 -9.62 12.59
C LEU A 165 6.31 -10.39 13.72
N GLY A 166 7.13 -11.39 13.41
CA GLY A 166 7.87 -12.16 14.41
C GLY A 166 8.80 -11.30 15.26
N GLY A 167 9.53 -10.37 14.63
CA GLY A 167 10.41 -9.44 15.33
C GLY A 167 9.67 -8.52 16.28
N LEU A 168 8.54 -7.95 15.84
CA LEU A 168 7.69 -7.12 16.69
C LEU A 168 7.08 -7.91 17.86
N ALA A 169 6.63 -9.15 17.63
CA ALA A 169 6.09 -9.99 18.70
C ALA A 169 7.16 -10.25 19.78
N ALA A 170 8.39 -10.55 19.37
CA ALA A 170 9.51 -10.75 20.29
C ALA A 170 9.86 -9.46 21.05
N GLU A 171 9.91 -8.32 20.36
CA GLU A 171 10.17 -7.01 20.96
C GLU A 171 9.12 -6.68 22.02
N LEU A 172 7.82 -6.73 21.67
CA LEU A 172 6.72 -6.44 22.59
C LEU A 172 6.68 -7.42 23.77
N SER A 173 6.99 -8.70 23.53
CA SER A 173 7.07 -9.70 24.60
C SER A 173 8.14 -9.34 25.63
N SER A 174 9.29 -8.84 25.18
CA SER A 174 10.43 -8.47 26.04
C SER A 174 10.30 -7.14 26.79
N ARG A 175 9.26 -6.35 26.49
CA ARG A 175 9.04 -5.02 27.08
C ARG A 175 8.26 -5.14 28.38
N ASP A 176 8.92 -4.98 29.52
CA ASP A 176 8.27 -5.03 30.85
C ASP A 176 7.62 -3.69 31.26
N ASP A 177 7.90 -2.62 30.52
CA ASP A 177 7.38 -1.28 30.76
C ASP A 177 5.99 -1.03 30.15
N LEU A 178 5.48 -1.98 29.36
CA LEU A 178 4.18 -1.91 28.70
C LEU A 178 3.19 -2.90 29.32
N THR A 179 1.93 -2.50 29.47
CA THR A 179 0.87 -3.43 29.90
C THR A 179 0.54 -4.42 28.78
N ASP A 180 -0.10 -5.54 29.11
CA ASP A 180 -0.58 -6.52 28.10
C ASP A 180 -1.54 -5.86 27.10
N ALA A 181 -2.35 -4.91 27.55
CA ALA A 181 -3.23 -4.12 26.70
C ALA A 181 -2.44 -3.21 25.74
N ASP A 182 -1.41 -2.50 26.23
CA ASP A 182 -0.58 -1.64 25.38
C ASP A 182 0.19 -2.46 24.33
N LYS A 183 0.68 -3.65 24.71
CA LYS A 183 1.30 -4.60 23.76
C LYS A 183 0.31 -5.07 22.71
N LEU A 184 -0.92 -5.38 23.13
CA LEU A 184 -1.99 -5.81 22.22
C LEU A 184 -2.40 -4.69 21.26
N ASP A 185 -2.43 -3.45 21.73
CA ASP A 185 -2.71 -2.29 20.89
C ASP A 185 -1.60 -2.07 19.85
N CYS A 186 -0.33 -2.09 20.27
CA CYS A 186 0.82 -2.02 19.36
C CYS A 186 0.79 -3.14 18.31
N TRP A 187 0.44 -4.37 18.73
CA TRP A 187 0.27 -5.51 17.84
C TRP A 187 -0.89 -5.32 16.85
N GLY A 188 -2.04 -4.85 17.35
CA GLY A 188 -3.23 -4.54 16.58
C GLY A 188 -3.00 -3.49 15.51
N LEU A 189 -2.18 -2.47 15.80
CA LEU A 189 -1.80 -1.44 14.82
C LEU A 189 -1.05 -2.04 13.62
N GLU A 190 -0.16 -2.99 13.87
CA GLU A 190 0.64 -3.64 12.83
C GLU A 190 -0.16 -4.66 12.03
N LEU A 191 -1.05 -5.41 12.69
CA LEU A 191 -2.02 -6.26 11.98
C LEU A 191 -3.00 -5.42 11.13
N THR A 192 -3.47 -4.28 11.64
CA THR A 192 -4.33 -3.37 10.87
C THR A 192 -3.62 -2.85 9.61
N ARG A 193 -2.30 -2.65 9.66
CA ARG A 193 -1.51 -2.27 8.49
C ARG A 193 -1.51 -3.38 7.43
N LEU A 194 -1.44 -4.63 7.85
CA LEU A 194 -1.36 -5.78 6.95
C LEU A 194 -2.71 -6.15 6.34
N VAL A 195 -3.74 -6.35 7.17
CA VAL A 195 -5.03 -6.90 6.72
C VAL A 195 -6.15 -5.86 6.63
N GLY A 196 -5.94 -4.67 7.20
CA GLY A 196 -6.98 -3.65 7.33
C GLY A 196 -7.91 -3.86 8.54
N GLU A 197 -8.58 -2.79 8.95
CA GLU A 197 -9.38 -2.71 10.17
C GLU A 197 -10.55 -3.72 10.20
N ARG A 198 -11.23 -3.92 9.07
CA ARG A 198 -12.37 -4.84 8.97
C ARG A 198 -11.96 -6.30 9.16
N ALA A 199 -10.86 -6.69 8.53
CA ALA A 199 -10.32 -8.04 8.60
C ALA A 199 -9.83 -8.34 10.03
N LEU A 200 -9.09 -7.40 10.64
CA LEU A 200 -8.65 -7.53 12.03
C LEU A 200 -9.82 -7.68 12.99
N ARG A 201 -10.86 -6.83 12.84
CA ARG A 201 -12.06 -6.91 13.68
C ARG A 201 -12.77 -8.26 13.53
N GLN A 202 -12.85 -8.80 12.31
CA GLN A 202 -13.47 -10.10 12.07
C GLN A 202 -12.64 -11.25 12.65
N ALA A 203 -11.31 -11.20 12.51
CA ALA A 203 -10.40 -12.17 13.12
C ALA A 203 -10.49 -12.15 14.65
N ALA A 204 -10.47 -10.95 15.26
CA ALA A 204 -10.59 -10.76 16.70
C ALA A 204 -11.93 -11.24 17.26
N ARG A 205 -13.04 -11.01 16.53
CA ARG A 205 -14.36 -11.58 16.90
C ARG A 205 -14.33 -13.10 16.87
N ARG A 206 -13.83 -13.69 15.79
CA ARG A 206 -13.75 -15.15 15.64
C ARG A 206 -12.88 -15.80 16.71
N LEU A 207 -11.80 -15.14 17.13
CA LEU A 207 -10.93 -15.63 18.19
C LEU A 207 -11.60 -15.57 19.57
N ARG A 208 -12.35 -14.50 19.85
CA ARG A 208 -13.14 -14.37 21.09
C ARG A 208 -14.24 -15.42 21.20
N ASP A 209 -14.91 -15.72 20.09
CA ASP A 209 -16.03 -16.65 20.06
C ASP A 209 -15.58 -18.13 20.09
N ARG A 210 -14.27 -18.40 20.03
CA ARG A 210 -13.74 -19.77 20.05
C ARG A 210 -13.88 -20.37 21.46
N PRO A 211 -14.51 -21.54 21.62
CA PRO A 211 -14.52 -22.27 22.89
C PRO A 211 -13.08 -22.53 23.34
N ARG A 212 -12.74 -22.15 24.57
CA ARG A 212 -11.36 -22.18 25.10
C ARG A 212 -10.84 -23.59 25.46
N ASP A 213 -11.57 -24.64 25.10
CA ASP A 213 -11.22 -26.02 25.43
C ASP A 213 -10.74 -26.79 24.20
N GLN A 214 -9.41 -26.88 24.07
CA GLN A 214 -8.71 -28.04 23.54
C GLN A 214 -7.22 -27.89 23.91
N ALA A 215 -6.91 -28.15 25.18
CA ALA A 215 -5.59 -28.66 25.50
C ALA A 215 -5.40 -29.94 24.67
N PRO A 216 -4.28 -30.10 23.93
CA PRO A 216 -3.98 -31.38 23.29
C PRO A 216 -4.11 -32.48 24.35
N PRO A 217 -4.81 -33.60 24.08
CA PRO A 217 -4.84 -34.70 25.03
C PRO A 217 -3.39 -35.06 25.34
N ALA A 218 -3.02 -34.99 26.62
CA ALA A 218 -1.70 -35.33 27.10
C ALA A 218 -1.30 -36.66 26.47
N ALA A 219 -0.18 -36.67 25.75
CA ALA A 219 0.35 -37.87 25.13
C ALA A 219 0.38 -38.98 26.21
N GLY A 220 -0.50 -39.97 26.04
CA GLY A 220 -0.46 -41.18 26.84
C GLY A 220 0.91 -41.85 26.68
N PRO A 221 1.41 -42.54 27.71
CA PRO A 221 2.78 -43.04 27.73
C PRO A 221 3.07 -43.88 26.47
N GLU A 222 4.09 -43.46 25.72
CA GLU A 222 4.61 -44.18 24.56
C GLU A 222 4.87 -45.65 24.94
N GLN A 223 4.06 -46.55 24.40
CA GLN A 223 4.40 -47.96 24.31
C GLN A 223 5.59 -48.09 23.36
N ARG A 224 6.78 -48.12 23.95
CA ARG A 224 8.04 -48.45 23.29
C ARG A 224 7.92 -49.84 22.64
N PRO A 225 7.99 -49.98 21.30
CA PRO A 225 7.97 -51.29 20.67
C PRO A 225 9.24 -52.07 21.06
N THR A 226 9.03 -53.24 21.65
CA THR A 226 10.06 -54.24 21.96
C THR A 226 10.74 -54.71 20.67
N ALA A 227 12.04 -54.42 20.54
CA ALA A 227 12.89 -55.05 19.54
C ALA A 227 13.32 -56.45 20.01
N PRO A 228 13.23 -57.50 19.17
CA PRO A 228 13.97 -58.73 19.39
C PRO A 228 15.34 -58.65 18.68
N ALA A 229 16.39 -59.05 19.40
CA ALA A 229 17.70 -59.40 18.87
C ALA A 229 17.96 -60.89 19.23
N PRO A 230 19.00 -61.58 18.71
CA PRO A 230 19.95 -61.29 17.61
C PRO A 230 20.14 -62.50 16.64
N ASP A 231 20.98 -62.35 15.60
CA ASP A 231 22.16 -63.23 15.39
C ASP A 231 23.00 -62.87 14.14
N TYR A 232 24.28 -63.25 14.19
CA TYR A 232 25.47 -62.72 13.53
C TYR A 232 25.81 -63.25 12.11
N LEU A 233 26.85 -62.60 11.52
CA LEU A 233 27.78 -62.98 10.41
C LEU A 233 27.51 -62.22 9.08
N ALA A 234 28.46 -61.58 8.36
CA ALA A 234 29.93 -61.56 8.32
C ALA A 234 30.41 -60.20 7.71
N GLU A 235 31.48 -59.55 8.20
CA GLU A 235 32.86 -59.52 7.63
C GLU A 235 32.92 -59.48 6.08
N THR A 236 33.43 -58.44 5.38
CA THR A 236 34.84 -57.99 5.38
C THR A 236 35.07 -56.71 4.52
N ALA A 237 35.99 -55.84 5.00
CA ALA A 237 37.03 -55.04 4.30
C ALA A 237 36.68 -53.86 3.32
N PRO A 238 37.64 -52.94 3.00
CA PRO A 238 38.54 -52.18 3.89
C PRO A 238 38.62 -50.65 3.54
N ARG A 239 39.20 -49.83 4.45
CA ARG A 239 39.73 -48.46 4.21
C ARG A 239 41.25 -48.53 3.98
N PRO A 240 41.90 -47.60 3.24
CA PRO A 240 42.49 -46.37 3.84
C PRO A 240 42.49 -45.18 2.83
N SER A 241 43.03 -43.96 3.01
CA SER A 241 43.97 -43.38 3.98
C SER A 241 43.84 -41.84 4.01
N VAL A 242 44.38 -41.24 5.08
CA VAL A 242 44.52 -39.80 5.35
C VAL A 242 45.82 -39.27 4.74
N ALA A 243 45.81 -38.09 4.11
CA ALA A 243 47.01 -37.26 4.00
C ALA A 243 46.70 -35.76 4.03
N LYS A 244 47.54 -35.06 4.82
CA LYS A 244 47.55 -33.66 5.22
C LYS A 244 48.05 -32.70 4.12
N ALA A 245 47.91 -31.40 4.46
CA ALA A 245 48.69 -30.22 4.04
C ALA A 245 48.06 -29.39 2.91
N SER A 246 48.10 -28.05 2.88
CA SER A 246 48.52 -26.99 3.81
C SER A 246 48.33 -25.66 3.06
N ARG A 247 47.92 -24.61 3.78
CA ARG A 247 48.33 -23.19 3.63
C ARG A 247 47.86 -22.30 2.45
N LEU A 248 47.57 -21.05 2.87
CA LEU A 248 47.71 -19.73 2.21
C LEU A 248 46.48 -19.13 1.48
N ALA A 249 45.68 -18.37 2.23
CA ALA A 249 45.56 -16.90 2.23
C ALA A 249 45.40 -16.10 0.89
N PRO A 250 44.81 -14.88 0.95
CA PRO A 250 43.98 -14.29 -0.11
C PRO A 250 44.73 -13.35 -1.06
N SER A 251 44.16 -13.10 -2.25
CA SER A 251 44.60 -12.00 -3.12
C SER A 251 43.45 -11.12 -3.54
N ALA A 252 43.54 -9.85 -3.14
CA ALA A 252 42.89 -8.72 -3.75
C ALA A 252 43.57 -8.37 -5.08
N ASN A 253 42.80 -7.94 -6.09
CA ASN A 253 43.03 -6.74 -6.90
C ASN A 253 42.23 -6.77 -8.21
N GLY A 254 41.71 -5.62 -8.61
CA GLY A 254 41.15 -5.43 -9.95
C GLY A 254 40.51 -4.08 -10.21
N ARG A 255 41.10 -2.99 -9.70
CA ARG A 255 40.79 -1.60 -10.10
C ARG A 255 41.40 -1.36 -11.48
N THR A 256 40.59 -0.98 -12.46
CA THR A 256 41.06 -0.35 -13.70
C THR A 256 40.31 0.95 -13.94
N GLU A 257 41.05 2.03 -13.78
CA GLU A 257 40.76 3.36 -14.30
C GLU A 257 40.75 3.33 -15.84
N ARG A 258 39.86 4.10 -16.47
CA ARG A 258 39.95 4.44 -17.89
C ARG A 258 39.76 5.94 -18.04
N THR A 259 40.88 6.63 -18.24
CA THR A 259 40.95 8.03 -18.66
C THR A 259 41.39 8.12 -20.12
N SER A 260 41.03 9.26 -20.72
CA SER A 260 41.48 9.88 -21.99
C SER A 260 40.82 9.45 -23.30
N PHE A 261 40.19 10.43 -23.95
CA PHE A 261 40.62 11.14 -25.17
C PHE A 261 39.81 12.47 -25.25
N SER A 262 40.39 13.67 -25.06
CA SER A 262 40.91 14.65 -26.08
C SER A 262 40.26 14.54 -27.46
N ASP A 263 39.95 15.59 -28.23
CA ASP A 263 40.01 17.06 -28.17
C ASP A 263 39.25 17.53 -29.43
N SER A 264 38.64 18.72 -29.40
CA SER A 264 38.50 19.73 -30.49
C SER A 264 37.37 20.71 -30.19
#